data_AF-A0A383AJQ5-F1
#
_entry.id   AF-A0A383AJQ5-F1
#
_cell.length_a   1.000
_cell.length_b   1.000
_cell.length_c   1.000
_cell.angle_alpha   90.00
_cell.angle_beta   90.00
_cell.angle_gamma   90.00
#
_symmetry.space_group_name_H-M   'P 1'
#
loop_
_entity.id
_entity.type
_entity.pdbx_description
1 polymer ?
#
loop_
_entity_poly.entity_id
_entity_poly.type
_entity_poly.pdbx_seq_one_letter_code
_entity_poly.pdbx_strand_id
1 'polypeptide(L)' 'MKINHSLKKIRSGQPTIGCFLGLGSPDVAELLAHSGFDWLVIETEHNGLDSAEIQHM' A
#
# COMPACT_ATOMS: atom_id res chain seq x y z
N MET A 1 -14.18 -12.91 -8.42
CA MET A 1 -13.41 -11.95 -7.60
C MET A 1 -12.00 -12.48 -7.41
N LYS A 2 -10.97 -11.63 -7.44
CA LYS A 2 -9.59 -12.01 -7.07
C LYS A 2 -9.46 -12.15 -5.55
N ILE A 3 -8.48 -12.92 -5.09
CA ILE A 3 -8.20 -13.15 -3.66
C ILE A 3 -7.49 -11.91 -3.08
N ASN A 4 -7.93 -11.42 -1.92
CA ASN A 4 -7.18 -10.44 -1.13
C ASN A 4 -6.23 -11.20 -0.17
N HIS A 5 -4.94 -11.20 -0.50
CA HIS A 5 -3.92 -11.96 0.22
C HIS A 5 -3.67 -11.43 1.64
N SER A 6 -3.58 -10.11 1.81
CA SER A 6 -3.34 -9.46 3.11
C SER A 6 -4.50 -9.72 4.06
N LEU A 7 -5.75 -9.58 3.58
CA LEU A 7 -6.95 -9.90 4.37
C LEU A 7 -7.02 -11.39 4.74
N LYS A 8 -6.59 -12.29 3.84
CA LYS A 8 -6.50 -13.73 4.15
C LYS A 8 -5.52 -13.99 5.30
N LYS A 9 -4.33 -13.39 5.27
CA LYS A 9 -3.33 -13.50 6.35
C LYS A 9 -3.90 -12.99 7.68
N ILE A 10 -4.46 -11.78 7.68
CA ILE A 10 -5.07 -11.16 8.87
C ILE A 10 -6.16 -12.06 9.48
N ARG A 11 -7.09 -12.56 8.66
CA ARG A 11 -8.17 -13.45 9.12
C ARG A 11 -7.69 -14.80 9.63
N SER A 12 -6.50 -15.25 9.21
CA SER A 12 -5.86 -16.46 9.73
C SER A 12 -5.03 -16.24 11.00
N GLY A 13 -5.04 -15.01 11.56
CA GLY A 13 -4.23 -14.66 12.73
C GLY A 13 -2.74 -14.57 12.44
N GLN A 14 -2.34 -14.53 11.17
CA GLN A 14 -0.95 -14.33 10.79
C GLN A 14 -0.60 -12.84 10.90
N PRO A 15 0.58 -12.48 11.46
CA PRO A 15 1.03 -11.11 11.46
C PRO A 15 1.27 -10.64 10.02
N THR A 16 1.02 -9.35 9.78
CA THR A 16 1.34 -8.68 8.52
C THR A 16 2.14 -7.42 8.80
N ILE A 17 3.12 -7.11 7.94
CA ILE A 17 3.94 -5.91 8.03
C ILE A 17 3.62 -5.01 6.85
N GLY A 18 3.31 -3.73 7.13
CA GLY A 18 3.03 -2.74 6.10
C GLY A 18 3.89 -1.48 6.25
N CYS A 19 3.84 -0.63 5.24
CA CYS A 19 4.56 0.65 5.18
C CYS A 19 3.64 1.79 4.74
N PHE A 20 3.88 2.99 5.23
CA PHE A 20 3.23 4.21 4.76
C PHE A 20 3.94 4.74 3.51
N LEU A 21 3.20 4.89 2.41
CA LEU A 21 3.63 5.59 1.21
C LEU A 21 3.36 7.09 1.37
N GLY A 22 4.27 7.80 2.01
CA GLY A 22 4.13 9.24 2.26
C GLY A 22 4.63 10.16 1.14
N LEU A 23 5.46 9.65 0.23
CA LEU A 23 6.18 10.48 -0.77
C LEU A 23 5.36 10.83 -2.01
N GLY A 24 4.18 10.22 -2.21
CA GLY A 24 3.31 10.53 -3.35
C GLY A 24 3.93 10.30 -4.74
N SER A 25 4.93 9.42 -4.83
CA SER A 25 5.67 9.13 -6.05
C SER A 25 5.36 7.70 -6.54
N PRO A 26 4.94 7.52 -7.81
CA PRO A 26 4.79 6.20 -8.43
C PRO A 26 6.07 5.36 -8.38
N ASP A 27 7.23 5.96 -8.60
CA ASP A 27 8.52 5.26 -8.56
C ASP A 27 8.79 4.70 -7.15
N VAL A 28 8.44 5.46 -6.12
CA VAL A 28 8.54 5.01 -4.72
C VAL A 28 7.51 3.91 -4.42
N ALA A 29 6.29 4.03 -4.96
CA ALA A 29 5.26 3.01 -4.82
C ALA A 29 5.73 1.66 -5.41
N GLU A 30 6.30 1.67 -6.62
CA GLU A 30 6.87 0.49 -7.26
C GLU A 30 8.05 -0.08 -6.46
N LEU A 31 8.98 0.76 -6.01
CA LEU A 31 10.10 0.34 -5.17
C LEU A 31 9.63 -0.37 -3.89
N LEU A 32 8.64 0.22 -3.19
CA LEU A 32 8.09 -0.37 -1.96
C LEU A 32 7.28 -1.64 -2.22
N ALA A 33 6.63 -1.77 -3.37
CA ALA A 33 5.95 -3.00 -3.78
C ALA A 33 6.93 -4.18 -3.92
N HIS A 34 8.19 -3.92 -4.28
CA HIS A 34 9.26 -4.91 -4.35
C HIS A 34 10.00 -5.11 -3.02
N SER A 35 9.70 -4.34 -1.98
CA SER A 35 10.44 -4.35 -0.70
C SER A 35 9.98 -5.44 0.28
N GLY A 36 8.94 -6.21 -0.06
CA GLY A 36 8.48 -7.36 0.74
C GLY A 36 7.42 -7.05 1.81
N PHE A 37 6.81 -5.86 1.78
CA PHE A 37 5.66 -5.54 2.62
C PHE A 37 4.40 -6.31 2.19
N ASP A 38 3.53 -6.64 3.14
CA ASP A 38 2.24 -7.28 2.88
C ASP A 38 1.19 -6.29 2.31
N TRP A 39 1.38 -5.00 2.55
CA TRP A 39 0.52 -3.91 2.11
C TRP A 39 1.22 -2.56 2.27
N LEU A 40 0.77 -1.57 1.50
CA LEU A 40 1.16 -0.17 1.61
C LEU A 40 -0.08 0.67 1.94
N VAL A 41 0.07 1.64 2.84
CA VAL A 41 -0.94 2.71 3.03
C VAL A 41 -0.58 3.84 2.08
N ILE A 42 -1.42 4.07 1.08
CA ILE A 42 -1.41 5.32 0.33
C ILE A 42 -1.94 6.38 1.29
N GLU A 43 -1.05 7.18 1.83
CA GLU A 43 -1.41 8.22 2.79
C GLU A 43 -2.14 9.32 2.03
N THR A 44 -3.29 9.77 2.52
CA THR A 44 -4.10 10.84 1.88
C THR A 44 -4.68 11.83 2.89
N GLU A 45 -4.40 11.68 4.19
CA GLU A 45 -4.92 12.53 5.25
C GLU A 45 -3.96 13.68 5.56
N HIS A 46 -2.65 13.39 5.59
CA HIS A 46 -1.60 14.33 5.96
C HIS A 46 -0.74 14.82 4.80
N ASN A 47 -1.14 14.52 3.58
CA ASN A 47 -0.50 14.90 2.33
C ASN A 47 -1.53 15.36 1.30
N GLY A 48 -1.06 16.08 0.28
CA GLY A 48 -1.92 16.73 -0.72
C GLY A 48 -2.26 15.84 -1.92
N LEU A 49 -2.35 14.53 -1.74
CA LEU A 49 -2.65 13.59 -2.83
C LEU A 49 -4.16 13.53 -3.07
N ASP A 50 -4.55 13.67 -4.33
CA ASP A 50 -5.92 13.48 -4.78
C ASP A 50 -6.08 12.17 -5.57
N SER A 51 -7.30 11.91 -6.03
CA SER A 51 -7.62 10.65 -6.73
C SER A 51 -6.87 10.47 -8.04
N ALA A 52 -6.50 11.56 -8.72
CA ALA A 52 -5.75 11.55 -9.96
C ALA A 52 -4.30 11.09 -9.72
N GLU A 53 -3.61 11.60 -8.68
CA GLU A 53 -2.27 11.11 -8.37
C GLU A 53 -2.28 9.65 -7.91
N ILE A 54 -3.28 9.26 -7.11
CA ILE A 54 -3.42 7.89 -6.61
C ILE A 54 -3.60 6.88 -7.75
N GLN A 55 -4.28 7.27 -8.84
CA GLN A 55 -4.49 6.38 -10.00
C GLN A 55 -3.18 5.99 -10.70
N HIS A 56 -2.12 6.77 -10.52
CA HIS A 56 -0.81 6.51 -11.11
C HIS A 56 0.14 5.73 -10.19
N MET A 57 -0.30 5.37 -8.98
CA MET A 57 0.47 4.59 -8.00
C MET A 57 0.29 3.09 -8.15
#